data_AF-A0A5B7E4V7-F1
#
_entry.id   AF-A0A5B7E4V7-F1
#
_cell.length_a   1.000
_cell.length_b   1.000
_cell.length_c   1.000
_cell.angle_alpha   90.00
_cell.angle_beta   90.00
_cell.angle_gamma   90.00
#
_symmetry.space_group_name_H-M   'P 1'
#
loop_
_entity.id
_entity.type
_entity.pdbx_description
1 polymer ?
#
loop_
_entity_poly.entity_id
_entity_poly.type
_entity_poly.pdbx_seq_one_letter_code
_entity_poly.pdbx_strand_id
1 'polypeptide(L)'
;MGARALVILALLGVSSALSPSTYLTPGDKERLKLVLEPAWSLSDLAQVLYASAGYKHLGQPIPNVQGVCNFVKSSVSDGVTVETLFLASSAGKALGCPIEASASSVQAVSEAIREGASSQELFHAVTAASNLGVDLDAAKVLRATQMALKKDDSVLSLGYAFHVGAQLRGEVGSIFERIEDAVVQADEVDGRMLQFEGGLSITALVLSGAYKLAEASNKAPPIKPDQAVKFANYLMSRKFHVPVAITLASNVAVSAEAPQVQVSEDFCYS
;
A
#
# COMPACT_ATOMS: atom_id res chain seq x y z
N MET A 1 -60.97 -32.82 -7.47
CA MET A 1 -60.28 -32.24 -6.30
C MET A 1 -59.19 -33.22 -5.89
N GLY A 2 -57.93 -32.79 -5.84
CA GLY A 2 -56.79 -33.64 -5.50
C GLY A 2 -55.51 -32.89 -5.82
N ALA A 3 -55.14 -31.96 -4.94
CA ALA A 3 -54.06 -31.01 -5.12
C ALA A 3 -52.69 -31.71 -5.18
N ARG A 4 -51.87 -31.23 -6.12
CA ARG A 4 -50.45 -31.49 -6.26
C ARG A 4 -49.71 -31.01 -5.01
N ALA A 5 -48.85 -31.84 -4.42
CA ALA A 5 -47.85 -31.41 -3.46
C ALA A 5 -46.46 -31.81 -3.97
N LEU A 6 -45.83 -30.88 -4.70
CA LEU A 6 -44.40 -30.92 -5.00
C LEU A 6 -43.67 -30.45 -3.75
N VAL A 7 -42.93 -31.34 -3.09
CA VAL A 7 -42.00 -30.98 -2.02
C VAL A 7 -40.71 -30.49 -2.68
N ILE A 8 -40.54 -29.16 -2.75
CA ILE A 8 -39.26 -28.53 -3.10
C ILE A 8 -38.50 -28.34 -1.79
N LEU A 9 -37.51 -29.20 -1.56
CA LEU A 9 -36.58 -29.06 -0.44
C LEU A 9 -35.57 -27.97 -0.81
N ALA A 10 -35.77 -26.75 -0.28
CA ALA A 10 -34.82 -25.66 -0.42
C ALA A 10 -33.54 -25.98 0.36
N LEU A 11 -32.47 -26.32 -0.36
CA LEU A 11 -31.10 -26.29 0.16
C LEU A 11 -30.74 -24.83 0.45
N LEU A 12 -31.02 -24.36 1.66
CA LEU A 12 -30.37 -23.18 2.23
C LEU A 12 -28.92 -23.58 2.53
N GLY A 13 -28.10 -23.59 1.48
CA GLY A 13 -26.65 -23.55 1.65
C GLY A 13 -26.33 -22.24 2.35
N VAL A 14 -25.89 -22.32 3.60
CA VAL A 14 -25.32 -21.17 4.31
C VAL A 14 -24.06 -20.82 3.53
N SER A 15 -24.16 -19.85 2.62
CA SER A 15 -22.99 -19.23 2.01
C SER A 15 -22.27 -18.53 3.14
N SER A 16 -21.30 -19.23 3.75
CA SER A 16 -20.32 -18.60 4.62
C SER A 16 -19.52 -17.65 3.74
N ALA A 17 -20.00 -16.41 3.62
CA ALA A 17 -19.26 -15.37 2.94
C ALA A 17 -17.89 -15.27 3.64
N LEU A 18 -16.83 -15.40 2.86
CA LEU A 18 -15.46 -15.16 3.29
C LEU A 18 -15.33 -13.67 3.62
N SER A 19 -15.70 -13.30 4.85
CA SER A 19 -15.63 -11.94 5.36
C SER A 19 -14.68 -11.85 6.56
N PRO A 20 -13.99 -10.71 6.73
CA PRO A 20 -13.19 -10.48 7.92
C PRO A 20 -14.03 -10.59 9.20
N SER A 21 -13.42 -11.03 10.30
CA SER A 21 -14.09 -11.24 11.58
C SER A 21 -14.51 -9.93 12.27
N THR A 22 -14.02 -8.79 11.82
CA THR A 22 -14.36 -7.45 12.35
C THR A 22 -14.03 -6.36 11.32
N TYR A 23 -14.51 -5.14 11.57
CA TYR A 23 -14.33 -3.97 10.72
C TYR A 23 -14.02 -2.72 11.57
N LEU A 24 -13.59 -1.62 10.92
CA LEU A 24 -13.35 -0.34 11.59
C LEU A 24 -14.68 0.33 11.93
N THR A 25 -14.95 0.49 13.22
CA THR A 25 -16.10 1.27 13.71
C THR A 25 -15.81 2.78 13.62
N PRO A 26 -16.84 3.65 13.69
CA PRO A 26 -16.61 5.10 13.81
C PRO A 26 -15.69 5.47 14.99
N GLY A 27 -15.82 4.79 16.13
CA GLY A 27 -14.94 4.99 17.28
C GLY A 27 -13.49 4.56 17.01
N ASP A 28 -13.28 3.49 16.23
CA ASP A 28 -11.94 3.11 15.78
C ASP A 28 -11.32 4.19 14.90
N LYS A 29 -12.09 4.75 13.96
CA LYS A 29 -11.64 5.84 13.08
C LYS A 29 -11.26 7.10 13.86
N GLU A 30 -12.06 7.49 14.86
CA GLU A 30 -11.74 8.65 15.70
C GLU A 30 -10.45 8.42 16.50
N ARG A 31 -10.27 7.24 17.08
CA ARG A 31 -9.04 6.91 17.82
C ARG A 31 -7.82 6.90 16.90
N LEU A 32 -7.95 6.40 15.67
CA LEU A 32 -6.87 6.43 14.68
C LEU A 32 -6.50 7.86 14.28
N LYS A 33 -7.51 8.73 14.12
CA LYS A 33 -7.30 10.16 13.91
C LYS A 33 -6.50 10.78 15.07
N LEU A 34 -6.88 10.52 16.32
CA LEU A 34 -6.14 11.02 17.51
C LEU A 34 -4.66 10.60 17.54
N VAL A 35 -4.33 9.41 17.02
CA VAL A 35 -2.93 8.95 16.90
C VAL A 35 -2.15 9.78 15.87
N LEU A 36 -2.81 10.29 14.84
CA LEU A 36 -2.21 11.07 13.76
C LEU A 36 -2.19 12.58 14.04
N GLU A 37 -3.02 13.07 14.97
CA GLU A 37 -3.11 14.49 15.33
C GLU A 37 -1.77 15.15 15.73
N PRO A 38 -0.86 14.49 16.47
CA PRO A 38 0.42 15.09 16.84
C PRO A 38 1.28 15.53 15.64
N ALA A 39 1.12 14.91 14.46
CA ALA A 39 1.86 15.27 13.26
C ALA A 39 1.61 16.72 12.80
N TRP A 40 0.48 17.31 13.20
CA TRP A 40 0.10 18.68 12.85
C TRP A 40 0.84 19.75 13.64
N SER A 41 1.75 19.36 14.55
CA SER A 41 2.79 20.26 15.07
C SER A 41 3.82 20.65 14.02
N LEU A 42 3.86 19.94 12.89
CA LEU A 42 4.80 20.17 11.77
C LEU A 42 6.27 20.14 12.20
N SER A 43 6.62 19.20 13.08
CA SER A 43 8.00 19.00 13.55
C SER A 43 8.76 17.87 12.86
N ASP A 44 8.03 16.95 12.20
CA ASP A 44 8.60 15.74 11.61
C ASP A 44 7.92 15.42 10.26
N LEU A 45 8.70 15.37 9.19
CA LEU A 45 8.19 15.17 7.84
C LEU A 45 7.60 13.77 7.62
N ALA A 46 8.15 12.74 8.26
CA ALA A 46 7.62 11.38 8.16
C ALA A 46 6.26 11.28 8.86
N GLN A 47 6.11 11.89 10.03
CA GLN A 47 4.81 11.98 10.70
C GLN A 47 3.79 12.76 9.87
N VAL A 48 4.20 13.86 9.21
CA VAL A 48 3.32 14.61 8.30
C VAL A 48 2.90 13.77 7.10
N LEU A 49 3.79 13.01 6.48
CA LEU A 49 3.43 12.04 5.42
C LEU A 49 2.38 11.05 5.95
N TYR A 50 2.65 10.43 7.09
CA TYR A 50 1.78 9.41 7.66
C TYR A 50 0.40 9.96 8.04
N ALA A 51 0.35 11.14 8.66
CA ALA A 51 -0.92 11.79 8.97
C ALA A 51 -1.67 12.24 7.73
N SER A 52 -0.98 12.75 6.69
CA SER A 52 -1.61 13.16 5.44
C SER A 52 -2.25 11.99 4.70
N ALA A 53 -1.53 10.88 4.56
CA ALA A 53 -2.07 9.66 3.97
C ALA A 53 -3.18 9.06 4.85
N GLY A 54 -2.97 9.02 6.17
CA GLY A 54 -3.92 8.45 7.10
C GLY A 54 -5.26 9.19 7.16
N TYR A 55 -5.23 10.52 7.20
CA TYR A 55 -6.45 11.34 7.13
C TYR A 55 -7.21 11.11 5.83
N LYS A 56 -6.50 11.02 4.70
CA LYS A 56 -7.10 10.72 3.40
C LYS A 56 -7.82 9.37 3.41
N HIS A 57 -7.19 8.31 3.93
CA HIS A 57 -7.82 6.98 4.05
C HIS A 57 -8.98 6.94 5.07
N LEU A 58 -8.93 7.77 6.11
CA LEU A 58 -10.02 7.89 7.09
C LEU A 58 -11.17 8.79 6.60
N GLY A 59 -11.05 9.44 5.45
CA GLY A 59 -12.01 10.42 4.95
C GLY A 59 -12.07 11.69 5.82
N GLN A 60 -10.99 12.02 6.52
CA GLN A 60 -10.90 13.16 7.42
C GLN A 60 -10.28 14.37 6.71
N PRO A 61 -10.77 15.59 6.98
CA PRO A 61 -10.16 16.80 6.44
C PRO A 61 -8.80 17.06 7.11
N ILE A 62 -7.79 17.34 6.31
CA ILE A 62 -6.46 17.71 6.80
C ILE A 62 -6.53 19.14 7.36
N PRO A 63 -6.11 19.39 8.61
CA PRO A 63 -6.11 20.73 9.19
C PRO A 63 -5.06 21.63 8.53
N ASN A 64 -5.38 22.91 8.34
CA ASN A 64 -4.46 23.93 7.81
C ASN A 64 -3.66 23.46 6.57
N VAL A 65 -4.35 22.92 5.55
CA VAL A 65 -3.71 22.34 4.35
C VAL A 65 -2.62 23.24 3.75
N GLN A 66 -2.84 24.56 3.74
CA GLN A 66 -1.84 25.51 3.23
C GLN A 66 -0.58 25.55 4.09
N GLY A 67 -0.71 25.59 5.42
CA GLY A 67 0.44 25.54 6.33
C GLY A 67 1.21 24.22 6.24
N VAL A 68 0.48 23.09 6.15
CA VAL A 68 1.09 21.78 5.94
C VAL A 68 1.85 21.73 4.61
N CYS A 69 1.22 22.20 3.52
CA CYS A 69 1.84 22.27 2.20
C CYS A 69 3.09 23.15 2.20
N ASN A 70 3.07 24.29 2.88
CA ASN A 70 4.23 25.17 3.02
C ASN A 70 5.39 24.46 3.75
N PHE A 71 5.09 23.73 4.84
CA PHE A 71 6.08 22.95 5.58
C PHE A 71 6.71 21.83 4.71
N VAL A 72 5.88 21.10 3.96
CA VAL A 72 6.37 20.06 3.05
C VAL A 72 7.26 20.66 1.95
N LYS A 73 6.85 21.78 1.34
CA LYS A 73 7.66 22.49 0.34
C LYS A 73 8.98 23.01 0.90
N SER A 74 8.98 23.59 2.11
CA SER A 74 10.20 24.09 2.74
C SER A 74 11.18 22.98 3.17
N SER A 75 10.71 21.73 3.24
CA SER A 75 11.56 20.57 3.54
C SER A 75 12.39 20.12 2.35
N VAL A 76 12.11 20.63 1.14
CA VAL A 76 12.90 20.36 -0.07
C VAL A 76 13.81 21.55 -0.33
N SER A 77 15.11 21.32 -0.25
CA SER A 77 16.15 22.29 -0.57
C SER A 77 17.27 21.64 -1.38
N ASP A 78 18.21 22.42 -1.90
CA ASP A 78 19.34 21.87 -2.65
C ASP A 78 20.20 20.96 -1.75
N GLY A 79 20.42 19.73 -2.20
CA GLY A 79 21.28 18.76 -1.52
C GLY A 79 20.59 17.92 -0.42
N VAL A 80 19.25 17.95 -0.31
CA VAL A 80 18.53 17.04 0.59
C VAL A 80 18.68 15.58 0.16
N THR A 81 18.47 14.66 1.11
CA THR A 81 18.56 13.22 0.84
C THR A 81 17.40 12.72 -0.01
N VAL A 82 17.60 11.57 -0.68
CA VAL A 82 16.53 10.88 -1.42
C VAL A 82 15.38 10.48 -0.50
N GLU A 83 15.64 10.16 0.76
CA GLU A 83 14.60 9.89 1.76
C GLU A 83 13.76 11.14 2.02
N THR A 84 14.39 12.32 2.19
CA THR A 84 13.65 13.58 2.33
C THR A 84 12.79 13.88 1.10
N LEU A 85 13.32 13.65 -0.12
CA LEU A 85 12.56 13.79 -1.37
C LEU A 85 11.38 12.80 -1.43
N PHE A 86 11.58 11.55 -1.03
CA PHE A 86 10.53 10.54 -0.93
C PHE A 86 9.42 10.98 0.03
N LEU A 87 9.78 11.41 1.24
CA LEU A 87 8.82 11.83 2.25
C LEU A 87 8.04 13.07 1.80
N ALA A 88 8.74 14.11 1.32
CA ALA A 88 8.13 15.37 0.91
C ALA A 88 7.23 15.20 -0.32
N SER A 89 7.71 14.52 -1.36
CA SER A 89 6.92 14.31 -2.58
C SER A 89 5.69 13.42 -2.33
N SER A 90 5.81 12.41 -1.46
CA SER A 90 4.68 11.55 -1.08
C SER A 90 3.66 12.31 -0.23
N ALA A 91 4.11 13.15 0.71
CA ALA A 91 3.22 14.00 1.50
C ALA A 91 2.51 15.01 0.59
N GLY A 92 3.26 15.64 -0.32
CA GLY A 92 2.73 16.56 -1.33
C GLY A 92 1.63 15.90 -2.17
N LYS A 93 1.86 14.69 -2.69
CA LYS A 93 0.86 13.92 -3.44
C LYS A 93 -0.38 13.57 -2.61
N ALA A 94 -0.22 13.19 -1.34
CA ALA A 94 -1.34 12.93 -0.45
C ALA A 94 -2.19 14.18 -0.19
N LEU A 95 -1.54 15.35 -0.08
CA LEU A 95 -2.16 16.66 0.17
C LEU A 95 -2.77 17.32 -1.08
N GLY A 96 -2.44 16.85 -2.29
CA GLY A 96 -2.69 17.61 -3.52
C GLY A 96 -1.81 18.89 -3.61
N CYS A 97 -0.69 18.90 -2.90
CA CYS A 97 0.31 19.96 -2.86
C CYS A 97 1.49 19.58 -3.77
N PRO A 98 1.57 20.10 -5.01
CA PRO A 98 2.64 19.74 -5.92
C PRO A 98 3.99 20.23 -5.40
N ILE A 99 4.99 19.34 -5.44
CA ILE A 99 6.39 19.64 -5.15
C ILE A 99 7.11 19.79 -6.48
N GLU A 100 7.76 20.93 -6.67
CA GLU A 100 8.51 21.20 -7.90
C GLU A 100 9.87 20.50 -7.85
N ALA A 101 10.23 19.83 -8.93
CA ALA A 101 11.51 19.17 -9.06
C ALA A 101 12.61 20.20 -9.37
N SER A 102 13.55 20.39 -8.45
CA SER A 102 14.80 21.10 -8.75
C SER A 102 15.72 20.21 -9.59
N ALA A 103 16.66 20.81 -10.33
CA ALA A 103 17.67 20.05 -11.08
C ALA A 103 18.49 19.12 -10.16
N SER A 104 18.81 19.58 -8.94
CA SER A 104 19.48 18.81 -7.90
C SER A 104 18.65 17.60 -7.44
N SER A 105 17.33 17.78 -7.28
CA SER A 105 16.42 16.69 -6.91
C SER A 105 16.31 15.63 -8.00
N VAL A 106 16.19 16.05 -9.27
CA VAL A 106 16.14 15.15 -10.43
C VAL A 106 17.42 14.32 -10.53
N GLN A 107 18.58 14.97 -10.37
CA GLN A 107 19.87 14.28 -10.39
C GLN A 107 19.97 13.26 -9.24
N ALA A 108 19.64 13.66 -8.01
CA ALA A 108 19.74 12.80 -6.83
C ALA A 108 18.91 11.51 -6.95
N VAL A 109 17.64 11.61 -7.37
CA VAL A 109 16.79 10.43 -7.54
C VAL A 109 17.25 9.54 -8.71
N SER A 110 17.76 10.14 -9.79
CA SER A 110 18.23 9.40 -10.96
C SER A 110 19.52 8.61 -10.70
N GLU A 111 20.42 9.16 -9.89
CA GLU A 111 21.67 8.51 -9.46
C GLU A 111 21.43 7.41 -8.43
N ALA A 112 20.42 7.58 -7.55
CA ALA A 112 20.05 6.58 -6.57
C ALA A 112 19.43 5.31 -7.19
N ILE A 113 18.81 5.44 -8.37
CA ILE A 113 18.35 4.29 -9.16
C ILE A 113 19.56 3.67 -9.87
N ARG A 114 20.20 2.72 -9.20
CA ARG A 114 21.39 2.02 -9.71
C ARG A 114 21.47 0.58 -9.21
N GLU A 115 22.22 -0.24 -9.92
CA GLU A 115 22.58 -1.57 -9.44
C GLU A 115 23.41 -1.47 -8.15
N GLY A 116 23.14 -2.37 -7.20
CA GLY A 116 23.75 -2.38 -5.87
C GLY A 116 23.02 -1.57 -4.80
N ALA A 117 22.02 -0.77 -5.18
CA ALA A 117 21.07 -0.18 -4.22
C ALA A 117 20.18 -1.28 -3.60
N SER A 118 19.78 -1.08 -2.35
CA SER A 118 18.80 -1.91 -1.66
C SER A 118 17.39 -1.68 -2.20
N SER A 119 16.48 -2.64 -1.97
CA SER A 119 15.07 -2.50 -2.37
C SER A 119 14.39 -1.29 -1.73
N GLN A 120 14.77 -0.91 -0.50
CA GLN A 120 14.26 0.28 0.16
C GLN A 120 14.76 1.58 -0.50
N GLU A 121 16.06 1.67 -0.80
CA GLU A 121 16.62 2.83 -1.51
C GLU A 121 15.97 3.01 -2.89
N LEU A 122 15.77 1.90 -3.62
CA LEU A 122 15.06 1.90 -4.89
C LEU A 122 13.61 2.34 -4.72
N PHE A 123 12.89 1.84 -3.72
CA PHE A 123 11.53 2.27 -3.42
C PHE A 123 11.43 3.77 -3.14
N HIS A 124 12.32 4.31 -2.30
CA HIS A 124 12.37 5.75 -2.03
C HIS A 124 12.67 6.55 -3.31
N ALA A 125 13.70 6.17 -4.06
CA ALA A 125 14.14 6.89 -5.25
C ALA A 125 13.09 6.86 -6.38
N VAL A 126 12.53 5.69 -6.69
CA VAL A 126 11.51 5.52 -7.73
C VAL A 126 10.23 6.25 -7.35
N THR A 127 9.81 6.18 -6.09
CA THR A 127 8.59 6.88 -5.64
C THR A 127 8.78 8.39 -5.65
N ALA A 128 9.93 8.89 -5.21
CA ALA A 128 10.26 10.31 -5.30
C ALA A 128 10.27 10.78 -6.76
N ALA A 129 10.97 10.06 -7.64
CA ALA A 129 11.04 10.35 -9.07
C ALA A 129 9.64 10.39 -9.72
N SER A 130 8.80 9.37 -9.46
CA SER A 130 7.43 9.31 -9.98
C SER A 130 6.58 10.49 -9.51
N ASN A 131 6.65 10.83 -8.22
CA ASN A 131 5.88 11.95 -7.66
C ASN A 131 6.36 13.33 -8.14
N LEU A 132 7.65 13.45 -8.46
CA LEU A 132 8.27 14.66 -9.02
C LEU A 132 8.11 14.78 -10.54
N GLY A 133 7.49 13.79 -11.20
CA GLY A 133 7.31 13.79 -12.65
C GLY A 133 8.58 13.51 -13.44
N VAL A 134 9.58 12.86 -12.84
CA VAL A 134 10.79 12.42 -13.53
C VAL A 134 10.49 11.16 -14.35
N ASP A 135 10.85 11.19 -15.63
CA ASP A 135 10.71 10.03 -16.50
C ASP A 135 11.65 8.90 -16.05
N LEU A 136 11.04 7.74 -15.79
CA LEU A 136 11.75 6.55 -15.34
C LEU A 136 12.09 5.65 -16.52
N ASP A 137 13.38 5.30 -16.66
CA ASP A 137 13.79 4.16 -17.50
C ASP A 137 13.35 2.87 -16.81
N ALA A 138 12.20 2.34 -17.24
CA ALA A 138 11.60 1.14 -16.66
C ALA A 138 12.54 -0.07 -16.71
N ALA A 139 13.34 -0.20 -17.77
CA ALA A 139 14.28 -1.31 -17.90
C ALA A 139 15.46 -1.18 -16.92
N LYS A 140 15.96 0.04 -16.71
CA LYS A 140 16.99 0.33 -15.68
C LYS A 140 16.46 0.06 -14.27
N VAL A 141 15.25 0.54 -13.95
CA VAL A 141 14.64 0.32 -12.63
C VAL A 141 14.38 -1.17 -12.39
N LEU A 142 13.83 -1.88 -13.38
CA LEU A 142 13.57 -3.32 -13.28
C LEU A 142 14.86 -4.10 -13.02
N ARG A 143 15.93 -3.84 -13.79
CA ARG A 143 17.24 -4.48 -13.58
C ARG A 143 17.80 -4.22 -12.19
N ALA A 144 17.77 -2.97 -11.72
CA ALA A 144 18.26 -2.62 -10.38
C ALA A 144 17.46 -3.35 -9.28
N THR A 145 16.14 -3.42 -9.44
CA THR A 145 15.23 -4.10 -8.50
C THR A 145 15.48 -5.61 -8.47
N GLN A 146 15.63 -6.25 -9.63
CA GLN A 146 15.98 -7.67 -9.72
C GLN A 146 17.33 -7.97 -9.08
N MET A 147 18.33 -7.09 -9.25
CA MET A 147 19.64 -7.24 -8.61
C MET A 147 19.58 -7.06 -7.09
N ALA A 148 18.74 -6.15 -6.59
CA ALA A 148 18.48 -6.01 -5.16
C ALA A 148 17.83 -7.30 -4.60
N LEU A 149 16.82 -7.85 -5.27
CA LEU A 149 16.14 -9.09 -4.88
C LEU A 149 17.02 -10.35 -4.96
N LYS A 150 18.07 -10.35 -5.80
CA LYS A 150 19.07 -11.44 -5.80
C LYS A 150 19.97 -11.39 -4.57
N LYS A 151 20.16 -10.21 -3.97
CA LYS A 151 20.99 -10.01 -2.79
C LYS A 151 20.22 -10.20 -1.48
N ASP A 152 18.96 -9.78 -1.48
CA ASP A 152 18.04 -9.87 -0.33
C ASP A 152 16.63 -10.17 -0.85
N ASP A 153 16.18 -11.39 -0.63
CA ASP A 153 14.85 -11.88 -0.99
C ASP A 153 13.89 -11.98 0.21
N SER A 154 14.22 -11.30 1.32
CA SER A 154 13.32 -11.20 2.46
C SER A 154 11.95 -10.62 2.08
N VAL A 155 10.91 -10.98 2.85
CA VAL A 155 9.55 -10.42 2.69
C VAL A 155 9.53 -8.89 2.68
N LEU A 156 10.42 -8.24 3.44
CA LEU A 156 10.54 -6.78 3.46
C LEU A 156 11.04 -6.25 2.11
N SER A 157 12.11 -6.86 1.59
CA SER A 157 12.70 -6.53 0.29
C SER A 157 11.70 -6.74 -0.85
N LEU A 158 10.95 -7.86 -0.81
CA LEU A 158 9.86 -8.16 -1.74
C LEU A 158 8.75 -7.10 -1.67
N GLY A 159 8.33 -6.71 -0.46
CA GLY A 159 7.34 -5.65 -0.26
C GLY A 159 7.73 -4.35 -0.96
N TYR A 160 8.97 -3.90 -0.77
CA TYR A 160 9.48 -2.71 -1.48
C TYR A 160 9.51 -2.90 -3.00
N ALA A 161 9.97 -4.05 -3.48
CA ALA A 161 10.02 -4.34 -4.92
C ALA A 161 8.63 -4.32 -5.57
N PHE A 162 7.59 -4.76 -4.87
CA PHE A 162 6.22 -4.70 -5.38
C PHE A 162 5.75 -3.25 -5.58
N HIS A 163 6.02 -2.36 -4.63
CA HIS A 163 5.71 -0.93 -4.79
C HIS A 163 6.54 -0.26 -5.89
N VAL A 164 7.79 -0.69 -6.11
CA VAL A 164 8.60 -0.22 -7.25
C VAL A 164 7.97 -0.68 -8.57
N GLY A 165 7.67 -1.98 -8.70
CA GLY A 165 7.06 -2.54 -9.90
C GLY A 165 5.72 -1.89 -10.25
N ALA A 166 4.89 -1.57 -9.25
CA ALA A 166 3.60 -0.91 -9.45
C ALA A 166 3.68 0.49 -10.07
N GLN A 167 4.87 1.12 -10.07
CA GLN A 167 5.10 2.45 -10.63
C GLN A 167 5.70 2.41 -12.04
N LEU A 168 6.09 1.23 -12.52
CA LEU A 168 6.68 1.07 -13.84
C LEU A 168 5.60 0.91 -14.90
N ARG A 169 5.81 1.57 -16.04
CA ARG A 169 5.05 1.32 -17.26
C ARG A 169 5.85 0.31 -18.09
N GLY A 170 5.35 -0.93 -18.20
CA GLY A 170 6.00 -1.96 -19.03
C GLY A 170 5.96 -3.35 -18.41
N GLU A 171 6.92 -4.19 -18.83
CA GLU A 171 7.05 -5.58 -18.38
C GLU A 171 7.54 -5.62 -16.92
N VAL A 172 6.72 -6.18 -16.03
CA VAL A 172 7.02 -6.35 -14.60
C VAL A 172 6.72 -7.77 -14.11
N GLY A 173 6.52 -8.73 -15.03
CA GLY A 173 6.14 -10.10 -14.75
C GLY A 173 7.10 -10.80 -13.80
N SER A 174 8.40 -10.57 -13.98
CA SER A 174 9.43 -11.11 -13.08
C SER A 174 9.35 -10.62 -11.62
N ILE A 175 8.75 -9.45 -11.36
CA ILE A 175 8.46 -8.98 -9.98
C ILE A 175 7.10 -9.52 -9.54
N PHE A 176 6.10 -9.52 -10.44
CA PHE A 176 4.74 -9.99 -10.16
C PHE A 176 4.71 -11.46 -9.73
N GLU A 177 5.50 -12.32 -10.37
CA GLU A 177 5.64 -13.74 -10.01
C GLU A 177 6.13 -13.93 -8.57
N ARG A 178 6.92 -12.97 -8.04
CA ARG A 178 7.42 -13.03 -6.66
C ARG A 178 6.34 -12.74 -5.61
N ILE A 179 5.13 -12.32 -5.99
CA ILE A 179 4.02 -12.15 -5.02
C ILE A 179 3.67 -13.51 -4.39
N GLU A 180 3.63 -14.59 -5.19
CA GLU A 180 3.35 -15.93 -4.66
C GLU A 180 4.48 -16.36 -3.70
N ASP A 181 5.74 -16.11 -4.06
CA ASP A 181 6.90 -16.35 -3.19
C ASP A 181 6.81 -15.60 -1.85
N ALA A 182 6.28 -14.39 -1.85
CA ALA A 182 6.05 -13.65 -0.61
C ALA A 182 4.94 -14.31 0.19
N VAL A 183 3.79 -14.61 -0.42
CA VAL A 183 2.61 -15.18 0.25
C VAL A 183 2.92 -16.52 0.94
N VAL A 184 3.77 -17.37 0.34
CA VAL A 184 4.17 -18.66 0.96
C VAL A 184 5.06 -18.50 2.20
N GLN A 185 5.66 -17.32 2.40
CA GLN A 185 6.44 -16.99 3.61
C GLN A 185 5.56 -16.46 4.76
N ALA A 186 4.24 -16.40 4.59
CA ALA A 186 3.35 -15.93 5.64
C ALA A 186 3.22 -16.97 6.76
N ASP A 187 3.34 -16.51 8.00
CA ASP A 187 3.08 -17.31 9.19
C ASP A 187 1.58 -17.36 9.47
N GLU A 188 1.09 -18.58 9.74
CA GLU A 188 -0.26 -18.78 10.26
C GLU A 188 -0.30 -18.60 11.77
N VAL A 189 -1.21 -17.75 12.24
CA VAL A 189 -1.45 -17.50 13.67
C VAL A 189 -2.83 -18.03 14.06
N ASP A 190 -2.84 -18.99 14.99
CA ASP A 190 -4.04 -19.62 15.57
C ASP A 190 -5.06 -20.18 14.55
N GLY A 191 -4.61 -20.52 13.34
CA GLY A 191 -5.47 -21.02 12.25
C GLY A 191 -6.37 -19.97 11.58
N ARG A 192 -6.32 -18.71 12.01
CA ARG A 192 -7.31 -17.67 11.62
C ARG A 192 -6.70 -16.41 11.01
N MET A 193 -5.39 -16.25 11.11
CA MET A 193 -4.66 -15.06 10.70
C MET A 193 -3.40 -15.44 9.94
N LEU A 194 -3.03 -14.58 8.99
CA LEU A 194 -1.74 -14.65 8.30
C LEU A 194 -0.99 -13.35 8.56
N GLN A 195 0.31 -13.47 8.82
CA GLN A 195 1.22 -12.33 8.98
C GLN A 195 2.54 -12.64 8.28
N PHE A 196 3.33 -11.62 7.99
CA PHE A 196 4.75 -11.82 7.71
C PHE A 196 5.59 -11.60 8.97
N GLU A 197 6.77 -12.21 8.98
CA GLU A 197 7.81 -11.86 9.94
C GLU A 197 8.05 -10.33 9.94
N GLY A 198 8.22 -9.74 11.12
CA GLY A 198 8.27 -8.28 11.32
C GLY A 198 6.90 -7.60 11.47
N GLY A 199 5.81 -8.37 11.45
CA GLY A 199 4.54 -7.96 12.03
C GLY A 199 3.72 -6.99 11.18
N LEU A 200 2.97 -6.10 11.84
CA LEU A 200 1.92 -5.29 11.22
C LEU A 200 2.41 -4.44 10.03
N SER A 201 3.54 -3.75 10.20
CA SER A 201 4.07 -2.83 9.19
C SER A 201 4.53 -3.56 7.93
N ILE A 202 5.27 -4.66 8.09
CA ILE A 202 5.72 -5.47 6.95
C ILE A 202 4.53 -6.15 6.27
N THR A 203 3.58 -6.66 7.05
CA THR A 203 2.35 -7.24 6.50
C THR A 203 1.58 -6.24 5.64
N ALA A 204 1.42 -5.00 6.10
CA ALA A 204 0.77 -3.95 5.32
C ALA A 204 1.57 -3.55 4.08
N LEU A 205 2.90 -3.42 4.19
CA LEU A 205 3.78 -3.08 3.07
C LEU A 205 3.68 -4.12 1.94
N VAL A 206 3.83 -5.40 2.28
CA VAL A 206 3.82 -6.51 1.31
C VAL A 206 2.47 -6.61 0.61
N LEU A 207 1.37 -6.66 1.38
CA LEU A 207 0.04 -6.79 0.80
C LEU A 207 -0.30 -5.59 -0.08
N SER A 208 -0.09 -4.38 0.42
CA SER A 208 -0.38 -3.19 -0.39
C SER A 208 0.46 -3.11 -1.67
N GLY A 209 1.73 -3.51 -1.60
CA GLY A 209 2.59 -3.57 -2.78
C GLY A 209 2.08 -4.61 -3.78
N ALA A 210 1.75 -5.81 -3.32
CA ALA A 210 1.22 -6.89 -4.15
C ALA A 210 -0.08 -6.49 -4.86
N TYR A 211 -1.04 -5.91 -4.13
CA TYR A 211 -2.31 -5.44 -4.72
C TYR A 211 -2.08 -4.30 -5.73
N LYS A 212 -1.23 -3.31 -5.43
CA LYS A 212 -0.91 -2.23 -6.37
C LYS A 212 -0.21 -2.74 -7.63
N LEU A 213 0.73 -3.67 -7.47
CA LEU A 213 1.42 -4.28 -8.61
C LEU A 213 0.47 -5.09 -9.49
N ALA A 214 -0.47 -5.80 -8.87
CA ALA A 214 -1.49 -6.55 -9.58
C ALA A 214 -2.45 -5.64 -10.36
N GLU A 215 -2.90 -4.56 -9.73
CA GLU A 215 -3.69 -3.49 -10.37
C GLU A 215 -2.92 -2.88 -11.56
N ALA A 216 -1.66 -2.47 -11.36
CA ALA A 216 -0.82 -1.91 -12.42
C ALA A 216 -0.55 -2.90 -13.57
N SER A 217 -0.58 -4.20 -13.28
CA SER A 217 -0.40 -5.28 -14.27
C SER A 217 -1.70 -5.72 -14.92
N ASN A 218 -2.85 -5.18 -14.52
CA ASN A 218 -4.20 -5.65 -14.90
C ASN A 218 -4.37 -7.16 -14.68
N LYS A 219 -3.91 -7.67 -13.54
CA LYS A 219 -3.99 -9.07 -13.12
C LYS A 219 -4.59 -9.17 -11.72
N ALA A 220 -5.21 -10.31 -11.41
CA ALA A 220 -5.55 -10.62 -10.02
C ALA A 220 -4.27 -10.95 -9.25
N PRO A 221 -4.09 -10.48 -7.99
CA PRO A 221 -2.95 -10.88 -7.18
C PRO A 221 -3.03 -12.39 -6.90
N PRO A 222 -1.91 -13.13 -6.89
CA PRO A 222 -1.87 -14.56 -6.54
C PRO A 222 -2.00 -14.76 -5.03
N ILE A 223 -3.09 -14.24 -4.44
CA ILE A 223 -3.49 -14.38 -3.04
C ILE A 223 -4.86 -15.04 -3.04
N LYS A 224 -4.97 -16.23 -2.43
CA LYS A 224 -6.25 -16.95 -2.40
C LYS A 224 -7.25 -16.20 -1.52
N PRO A 225 -8.57 -16.30 -1.80
CA PRO A 225 -9.59 -15.62 -1.01
C PRO A 225 -9.53 -15.91 0.50
N ASP A 226 -9.23 -17.15 0.90
CA ASP A 226 -9.08 -17.53 2.31
C ASP A 226 -7.84 -16.88 2.95
N GLN A 227 -6.73 -16.79 2.20
CA GLN A 227 -5.53 -16.09 2.65
C GLN A 227 -5.79 -14.59 2.83
N ALA A 228 -6.50 -13.98 1.88
CA ALA A 228 -6.90 -12.57 1.96
C ALA A 228 -7.73 -12.30 3.22
N VAL A 229 -8.69 -13.17 3.56
CA VAL A 229 -9.45 -13.07 4.82
C VAL A 229 -8.55 -13.21 6.06
N LYS A 230 -7.63 -14.17 6.07
CA LYS A 230 -6.69 -14.35 7.20
C LYS A 230 -5.77 -13.14 7.39
N PHE A 231 -5.26 -12.55 6.31
CA PHE A 231 -4.50 -11.30 6.37
C PHE A 231 -5.36 -10.13 6.85
N ALA A 232 -6.60 -10.00 6.38
CA ALA A 232 -7.52 -8.98 6.85
C ALA A 232 -7.79 -9.11 8.35
N ASN A 233 -8.04 -10.32 8.84
CA ASN A 233 -8.21 -10.60 10.28
C ASN A 233 -6.98 -10.18 11.08
N TYR A 234 -5.77 -10.46 10.57
CA TYR A 234 -4.52 -10.06 11.19
C TYR A 234 -4.41 -8.54 11.34
N LEU A 235 -4.62 -7.79 10.26
CA LEU A 235 -4.59 -6.32 10.27
C LEU A 235 -5.65 -5.75 11.22
N MET A 236 -6.85 -6.30 11.18
CA MET A 236 -7.99 -5.83 11.96
C MET A 236 -7.88 -6.13 13.46
N SER A 237 -7.31 -7.28 13.84
CA SER A 237 -7.03 -7.60 15.25
C SER A 237 -6.08 -6.60 15.91
N ARG A 238 -5.26 -5.92 15.10
CA ARG A 238 -4.27 -4.92 15.52
C ARG A 238 -4.71 -3.50 15.23
N LYS A 239 -6.01 -3.25 15.02
CA LYS A 239 -6.57 -1.92 14.74
C LYS A 239 -6.11 -0.84 15.74
N PHE A 240 -5.70 -1.23 16.95
CA PHE A 240 -5.17 -0.34 17.99
C PHE A 240 -3.71 0.13 17.80
N HIS A 241 -2.93 -0.54 16.94
CA HIS A 241 -1.50 -0.28 16.71
C HIS A 241 -1.22 0.30 15.32
N VAL A 242 -2.19 0.99 14.71
CA VAL A 242 -2.16 1.40 13.30
C VAL A 242 -1.82 2.88 13.05
N PRO A 243 -0.54 3.30 13.16
CA PRO A 243 -0.08 4.50 12.47
C PRO A 243 0.49 4.19 11.07
N VAL A 244 1.10 3.02 10.86
CA VAL A 244 1.87 2.71 9.61
C VAL A 244 1.06 1.87 8.61
N ALA A 245 0.15 1.00 9.05
CA ALA A 245 -0.59 0.15 8.10
C ALA A 245 -1.64 0.92 7.29
N ILE A 246 -2.23 2.01 7.82
CA ILE A 246 -3.20 2.82 7.07
C ILE A 246 -2.55 3.66 5.98
N THR A 247 -1.27 4.02 6.11
CA THR A 247 -0.57 4.86 5.12
C THR A 247 -0.09 4.06 3.92
N LEU A 248 0.00 2.73 4.08
CA LEU A 248 0.39 1.78 3.04
C LEU A 248 -0.79 0.97 2.52
N ALA A 249 -1.82 0.67 3.33
CA ALA A 249 -2.96 -0.14 2.90
C ALA A 249 -3.82 0.56 1.83
N SER A 250 -4.11 -0.17 0.75
CA SER A 250 -5.09 0.25 -0.25
C SER A 250 -6.51 0.31 0.34
N ASN A 251 -7.42 0.95 -0.38
CA ASN A 251 -8.85 1.08 0.00
C ASN A 251 -9.54 -0.25 0.35
N VAL A 252 -8.98 -1.39 -0.09
CA VAL A 252 -9.44 -2.76 0.18
C VAL A 252 -9.49 -3.09 1.68
N ALA A 253 -8.69 -2.42 2.51
CA ALA A 253 -8.66 -2.68 3.95
C ALA A 253 -9.56 -1.75 4.80
N VAL A 254 -10.22 -0.73 4.23
CA VAL A 254 -10.65 0.45 5.03
C VAL A 254 -12.09 0.95 4.81
N SER A 255 -12.90 0.43 3.88
CA SER A 255 -14.30 0.90 3.71
C SER A 255 -15.35 -0.20 3.56
N ALA A 256 -16.47 -0.02 4.25
CA ALA A 256 -17.66 -0.89 4.25
C ALA A 256 -18.57 -0.68 3.03
N GLU A 257 -18.16 0.11 2.03
CA GLU A 257 -18.90 0.27 0.77
C GLU A 257 -18.66 -0.90 -0.20
N ALA A 258 -17.79 -1.86 0.14
CA ALA A 258 -17.62 -3.13 -0.57
C ALA A 258 -17.26 -4.28 0.41
N PRO A 259 -18.22 -4.85 1.17
CA PRO A 259 -17.97 -5.97 2.09
C PRO A 259 -17.94 -7.32 1.36
N GLN A 260 -17.71 -7.31 0.05
CA GLN A 260 -17.52 -8.48 -0.78
C GLN A 260 -16.08 -8.37 -1.28
N VAL A 261 -15.30 -9.45 -1.22
CA VAL A 261 -14.19 -9.62 -2.16
C VAL A 261 -14.83 -9.69 -3.54
N GLN A 262 -15.19 -8.54 -4.11
CA GLN A 262 -15.60 -8.45 -5.50
C GLN A 262 -14.32 -8.57 -6.32
N VAL A 263 -14.07 -9.79 -6.78
CA VAL A 263 -13.59 -9.95 -8.15
C VAL A 263 -14.75 -9.48 -9.04
N SER A 264 -14.91 -8.17 -9.24
CA SER A 264 -15.88 -7.63 -10.22
C SER A 264 -15.10 -7.05 -11.39
N GLU A 265 -15.30 -7.71 -12.52
CA GLU A 265 -14.85 -7.45 -13.89
C GLU A 265 -15.26 -6.07 -14.48
N ASP A 266 -15.53 -5.05 -13.69
CA ASP A 266 -16.09 -3.80 -14.19
C ASP A 266 -15.04 -2.69 -14.30
N PHE A 267 -14.07 -2.87 -15.20
CA PHE A 267 -13.40 -1.77 -15.93
C PHE A 267 -12.78 -2.31 -17.24
N CYS A 268 -13.59 -3.05 -18.01
CA CYS A 268 -13.41 -3.18 -19.45
C CYS A 268 -14.66 -2.58 -20.11
N TYR A 269 -14.45 -1.63 -21.03
CA TYR A 269 -15.44 -0.83 -21.77
C TYR A 269 -16.03 0.39 -21.06
N SER A 270 -15.36 1.54 -21.20
CA SER A 270 -15.79 2.64 -22.10
C SER A 270 -14.72 3.72 -22.16
#